data_AF-A0A318HIJ4-F1
#
_entry.id   AF-A0A318HIJ4-F1
#
_cell.length_a   1.000
_cell.length_b   1.000
_cell.length_c   1.000
_cell.angle_alpha   90.00
_cell.angle_beta   90.00
_cell.angle_gamma   90.00
#
_symmetry.space_group_name_H-M   'P 1'
#
loop_
_entity.id
_entity.type
_entity.pdbx_description
1 polymer ?
#
loop_
_entity_poly.entity_id
_entity_poly.type
_entity_poly.pdbx_seq_one_letter_code
_entity_poly.pdbx_strand_id
1 'polypeptide(L)'
;MLLNRDTAEGIANGTITLVLRRWDAPRAKPGGTQRTVAGTVRVDDIAEYPGGYRVTVAQARAAGYPDAKTAQKELDRRPAKHTYLISVSYLAPDERPELAADDRLSAADVDAITARLDRWDAAAETHWTREYLEMIGANEAVRHIWPTPRHGPFRYSSSRAPRRASTTLRPRSGRRCARRC
;
A
#
# COMPACT_ATOMS: atom_id res chain seq x y z
N MET A 1 -0.69 5.53 4.11
CA MET A 1 -0.23 4.91 2.84
C MET A 1 0.55 3.64 3.15
N LEU A 2 0.97 2.81 2.19
CA LEU A 2 1.94 1.73 2.49
C LEU A 2 3.36 2.20 2.16
N LEU A 3 4.30 1.97 3.08
CA LEU A 3 5.72 2.21 2.89
C LEU A 3 6.42 0.84 2.88
N ASN A 4 7.30 0.62 1.90
CA ASN A 4 8.15 -0.57 1.94
C ASN A 4 9.24 -0.38 3.01
N ARG A 5 9.96 -1.47 3.32
CA ARG A 5 10.99 -1.47 4.35
C ARG A 5 12.06 -0.41 4.07
N ASP A 6 12.63 -0.40 2.88
CA ASP A 6 13.72 0.53 2.50
C ASP A 6 13.33 2.00 2.67
N THR A 7 12.09 2.36 2.28
CA THR A 7 11.59 3.73 2.45
C THR A 7 11.41 4.06 3.94
N ALA A 8 10.86 3.13 4.71
CA ALA A 8 10.66 3.33 6.15
C ALA A 8 11.99 3.49 6.90
N GLU A 9 12.98 2.64 6.61
CA GLU A 9 14.33 2.72 7.18
C GLU A 9 15.05 3.99 6.72
N GLY A 10 14.90 4.37 5.46
CA GLY A 10 15.43 5.63 4.94
C GLY A 10 14.83 6.87 5.62
N ILE A 11 13.55 6.81 6.02
CA ILE A 11 12.95 7.88 6.82
C ILE A 11 13.50 7.85 8.25
N ALA A 12 13.62 6.66 8.85
CA ALA A 12 14.13 6.49 10.21
C ALA A 12 15.56 7.01 10.37
N ASN A 13 16.42 6.81 9.37
CA ASN A 13 17.80 7.31 9.37
C ASN A 13 17.96 8.72 8.76
N GLY A 14 16.86 9.35 8.31
CA GLY A 14 16.85 10.72 7.77
C GLY A 14 17.34 10.86 6.33
N THR A 15 17.68 9.78 5.63
CA THR A 15 18.07 9.83 4.20
C THR A 15 16.88 10.10 3.27
N ILE A 16 15.66 9.82 3.72
CA ILE A 16 14.42 10.10 3.00
C ILE A 16 13.56 11.04 3.85
N THR A 17 13.19 12.18 3.27
CA THR A 17 12.35 13.20 3.90
C THR A 17 11.08 13.50 3.10
N LEU A 18 10.94 12.89 1.92
CA LEU A 18 9.81 13.09 1.03
C LEU A 18 9.25 11.76 0.54
N VAL A 19 7.93 11.65 0.45
CA VAL A 19 7.26 10.53 -0.22
C VAL A 19 6.44 11.05 -1.39
N LEU A 20 6.72 10.49 -2.58
CA LEU A 20 6.06 10.85 -3.82
C LEU A 20 4.91 9.88 -4.12
N ARG A 21 3.70 10.38 -4.33
CA ARG A 21 2.52 9.56 -4.62
C ARG A 21 1.64 10.19 -5.70
N ARG A 22 0.91 9.35 -6.43
CA ARG A 22 -0.20 9.76 -7.31
C ARG A 22 -1.50 9.17 -6.82
N TRP A 23 -2.48 10.01 -6.53
CA TRP A 23 -3.81 9.63 -6.08
C TRP A 23 -4.89 10.55 -6.68
N ASP A 24 -6.12 10.06 -6.72
CA ASP A 24 -7.28 10.86 -7.11
C ASP A 24 -7.83 11.73 -5.97
N ALA A 25 -7.48 11.38 -4.73
CA ALA A 25 -7.86 12.08 -3.51
C ALA A 25 -6.76 11.85 -2.43
N PRO A 26 -6.58 12.78 -1.48
CA PRO A 26 -5.56 12.66 -0.44
C PRO A 26 -5.83 11.45 0.47
N ARG A 27 -4.80 10.64 0.71
CA ARG A 27 -4.85 9.43 1.59
C ARG A 27 -3.98 9.54 2.84
N ALA A 28 -3.41 10.72 3.06
CA ALA A 28 -2.67 11.09 4.24
C ALA A 28 -3.14 12.49 4.67
N LYS A 29 -2.87 12.86 5.92
CA LYS A 29 -3.20 14.18 6.46
C LYS A 29 -1.96 14.79 7.11
N PRO A 30 -1.70 16.10 6.94
CA PRO A 30 -0.67 16.79 7.71
C PRO A 30 -0.90 16.60 9.21
N GLY A 31 0.18 16.46 9.98
CA GLY A 31 0.16 16.13 11.40
C GLY A 31 -0.22 14.68 11.73
N GLY A 32 -0.62 13.88 10.73
CA GLY A 32 -0.92 12.47 10.93
C GLY A 32 0.33 11.65 11.20
N THR A 33 0.17 10.52 11.89
CA THR A 33 1.24 9.54 12.10
C THR A 33 0.93 8.22 11.40
N GLN A 34 1.99 7.49 11.05
CA GLN A 34 1.89 6.18 10.45
C GLN A 34 2.95 5.27 11.06
N ARG A 35 2.50 4.14 11.59
CA ARG A 35 3.38 3.05 12.04
C ARG A 35 3.92 2.28 10.84
N THR A 36 5.20 1.94 10.91
CA THR A 36 5.94 1.21 9.87
C THR A 36 6.81 0.14 10.53
N VAL A 37 7.48 -0.67 9.70
CA VAL A 37 8.45 -1.67 10.20
C VAL A 37 9.68 -1.05 10.87
N ALA A 38 9.97 0.23 10.61
CA ALA A 38 11.12 0.94 11.17
C ALA A 38 10.73 1.89 12.32
N GLY A 39 9.48 1.83 12.78
CA GLY A 39 8.92 2.72 13.80
C GLY A 39 7.83 3.64 13.26
N THR A 40 7.56 4.71 14.00
CA THR A 40 6.50 5.68 13.72
C THR A 40 7.04 6.85 12.90
N VAL A 41 6.38 7.10 11.77
CA VAL A 41 6.65 8.22 10.87
C VAL A 41 5.56 9.27 11.04
N ARG A 42 5.93 10.54 11.07
CA ARG A 42 5.01 11.68 11.02
C ARG A 42 4.91 12.21 9.60
N VAL A 43 3.69 12.59 9.20
CA VAL A 43 3.43 13.36 7.99
C VAL A 43 3.45 14.83 8.37
N ASP A 44 4.50 15.54 7.96
CA ASP A 44 4.70 16.94 8.35
C ASP A 44 3.83 17.86 7.48
N ASP A 45 3.85 17.67 6.17
CA ASP A 45 3.10 18.48 5.21
C ASP A 45 2.74 17.69 3.95
N ILE A 46 1.73 18.16 3.22
CA ILE A 46 1.29 17.58 1.94
C ILE A 46 1.09 18.68 0.92
N ALA A 47 1.97 18.73 -0.08
CA ALA A 47 1.81 19.58 -1.24
C ALA A 47 1.11 18.82 -2.38
N GLU A 48 0.01 19.37 -2.88
CA GLU A 48 -0.76 18.82 -3.99
C GLU A 48 -0.42 19.54 -5.31
N TYR A 49 -0.16 18.75 -6.35
CA TYR A 49 0.10 19.24 -7.70
C TYR A 49 -0.81 18.53 -8.72
N PRO A 50 -1.04 19.11 -9.91
CA PRO A 50 -1.74 18.43 -10.99
C PRO A 50 -1.08 17.09 -11.35
N GLY A 51 -1.85 16.12 -11.85
CA GLY A 51 -1.33 14.80 -12.26
C GLY A 51 -0.21 14.87 -13.31
N GLY A 52 -0.21 15.94 -14.13
CA GLY A 52 0.84 16.24 -15.10
C GLY A 52 2.15 16.78 -14.52
N TYR A 53 2.22 17.03 -13.21
CA TYR A 53 3.43 17.50 -12.54
C TYR A 53 4.63 16.56 -12.77
N ARG A 54 5.81 17.17 -12.86
CA ARG A 54 7.09 16.47 -13.02
C ARG A 54 7.98 16.81 -11.84
N VAL A 55 8.46 15.77 -11.18
CA VAL A 55 9.28 15.92 -9.97
C VAL A 55 10.68 16.41 -10.32
N THR A 56 11.23 17.26 -9.46
CA THR A 56 12.60 17.77 -9.61
C THR A 56 13.63 16.74 -9.15
N VAL A 57 14.90 16.95 -9.53
CA VAL A 57 16.01 16.11 -9.05
C VAL A 57 16.13 16.18 -7.52
N ALA A 58 15.93 17.36 -6.93
CA ALA A 58 15.99 17.54 -5.48
C ALA A 58 14.88 16.74 -4.78
N GLN A 59 13.65 16.79 -5.30
CA GLN A 59 12.52 16.03 -4.76
C GLN A 59 12.73 14.51 -4.91
N ALA A 60 13.26 14.07 -6.05
CA ALA A 60 13.57 12.66 -6.27
C ALA A 60 14.61 12.15 -5.26
N ARG A 61 15.69 12.92 -5.06
CA ARG A 61 16.74 12.57 -4.07
C ARG A 61 16.20 12.56 -2.64
N ALA A 62 15.42 13.58 -2.25
CA ALA A 62 14.77 13.62 -0.95
C ALA A 62 13.80 12.44 -0.72
N ALA A 63 13.30 11.84 -1.80
CA ALA A 63 12.46 10.65 -1.78
C ALA A 63 13.23 9.33 -1.93
N GLY A 64 14.57 9.36 -1.84
CA GLY A 64 15.43 8.17 -1.91
C GLY A 64 15.64 7.61 -3.32
N TYR A 65 15.25 8.34 -4.37
CA TYR A 65 15.52 7.94 -5.74
C TYR A 65 16.90 8.44 -6.21
N PRO A 66 17.59 7.68 -7.07
CA PRO A 66 18.89 8.10 -7.62
C PRO A 66 18.75 9.33 -8.54
N ASP A 67 17.63 9.43 -9.28
CA ASP A 67 17.39 10.50 -10.24
C ASP A 67 15.88 10.76 -10.45
N ALA A 68 15.56 11.92 -11.04
CA ALA A 68 14.19 12.32 -11.35
C ALA A 68 13.50 11.41 -12.38
N LYS A 69 14.25 10.79 -13.29
CA LYS A 69 13.69 9.92 -14.34
C LYS A 69 13.12 8.64 -13.73
N THR A 70 13.82 8.08 -12.75
CA THR A 70 13.44 6.88 -12.00
C THR A 70 12.21 7.17 -11.14
N ALA A 71 12.23 8.27 -10.39
CA ALA A 71 11.07 8.71 -9.61
C ALA A 71 9.84 8.94 -10.50
N GLN A 72 10.03 9.62 -11.65
CA GLN A 72 8.94 9.89 -12.58
C GLN A 72 8.37 8.60 -13.20
N LYS A 73 9.24 7.65 -13.59
CA LYS A 73 8.82 6.35 -14.12
C LYS A 73 7.96 5.58 -13.11
N GLU A 74 8.30 5.62 -11.83
CA GLU A 74 7.51 5.00 -10.76
C GLU A 74 6.14 5.68 -10.60
N LEU A 75 6.09 7.01 -10.60
CA LEU A 75 4.84 7.77 -10.53
C LEU A 75 3.94 7.52 -11.76
N ASP A 76 4.53 7.36 -12.94
CA ASP A 76 3.80 7.13 -14.18
C ASP A 76 3.24 5.70 -14.31
N ARG A 77 3.60 4.75 -13.42
CA ARG A 77 3.02 3.40 -13.42
C ARG A 77 1.51 3.39 -13.22
N ARG A 78 0.96 4.38 -12.53
CA ARG A 78 -0.48 4.54 -12.32
C ARG A 78 -0.90 5.99 -12.55
N PRO A 79 -1.76 6.27 -13.55
CA PRO A 79 -2.32 7.61 -13.72
C PRO A 79 -3.25 7.92 -12.55
N ALA A 80 -3.29 9.19 -12.16
CA ALA A 80 -4.22 9.72 -11.17
C ALA A 80 -4.40 11.23 -11.39
N LYS A 81 -5.44 11.82 -10.78
CA LYS A 81 -5.72 13.26 -10.93
C LYS A 81 -4.62 14.17 -10.38
N HIS A 82 -3.95 13.76 -9.29
CA HIS A 82 -2.99 14.61 -8.58
C HIS A 82 -1.68 13.87 -8.28
N THR A 83 -0.60 14.65 -8.19
CA THR A 83 0.69 14.21 -7.66
C THR A 83 0.89 14.88 -6.30
N TYR A 84 1.15 14.07 -5.28
CA TYR A 84 1.35 14.50 -3.91
C TYR A 84 2.82 14.38 -3.51
N LEU A 85 3.34 15.46 -2.95
CA LEU A 85 4.64 15.53 -2.29
C LEU A 85 4.39 15.57 -0.79
N ILE A 86 4.71 14.47 -0.11
CA ILE A 86 4.38 14.25 1.29
C ILE A 86 5.67 14.38 2.09
N SER A 87 5.84 15.47 2.80
CA SER A 87 6.97 15.67 3.71
C SER A 87 6.81 14.79 4.93
N VAL A 88 7.85 14.06 5.29
CA VAL A 88 7.83 13.09 6.38
C VAL A 88 9.08 13.18 7.23
N SER A 89 8.90 12.84 8.51
CA SER A 89 9.99 12.72 9.47
C SER A 89 9.78 11.52 10.37
N TYR A 90 10.89 10.97 10.88
CA TYR A 90 10.84 9.95 11.90
C TYR A 90 10.38 10.56 13.23
N LEU A 91 9.45 9.91 13.91
CA LEU A 91 8.89 10.38 15.18
C LEU A 91 9.45 9.60 16.36
N ALA A 92 9.34 8.27 16.34
CA ALA A 92 9.68 7.40 17.46
C ALA A 92 9.77 5.93 17.02
N PRO A 93 10.38 5.03 17.83
CA PRO A 93 10.27 3.58 17.62
C PRO A 93 8.82 3.08 17.56
N ASP A 94 8.64 1.83 17.12
CA ASP A 94 7.32 1.16 17.22
C ASP A 94 7.05 0.89 18.70
N GLU A 95 5.97 1.45 19.23
CA GLU A 95 5.53 1.33 20.63
C GLU A 95 5.00 -0.08 20.96
N ARG A 96 4.64 -0.88 19.95
CA ARG A 96 3.97 -2.17 20.17
C ARG A 96 4.75 -3.18 21.01
N PRO A 97 6.07 -3.36 20.85
CA PRO A 97 6.82 -4.29 21.69
C PRO A 97 6.80 -3.89 23.17
N GLU A 98 6.87 -2.59 23.47
CA GLU A 98 6.81 -2.07 24.83
C GLU A 98 5.41 -2.26 25.43
N LEU A 99 4.37 -1.88 24.68
CA LEU A 99 2.98 -2.08 25.10
C LEU A 99 2.60 -3.57 25.23
N ALA A 100 3.14 -4.43 24.37
CA ALA A 100 2.87 -5.87 24.44
C ALA A 100 3.61 -6.57 25.59
N ALA A 101 4.71 -5.99 26.08
CA ALA A 101 5.44 -6.49 27.24
C ALA A 101 4.77 -6.09 28.57
N ASP A 102 3.92 -5.05 28.56
CA ASP A 102 3.14 -4.64 29.72
C ASP A 102 1.78 -5.36 29.75
N ASP A 103 1.71 -6.44 30.51
CA ASP A 103 0.50 -7.25 30.69
C ASP A 103 -0.39 -6.77 31.84
N ARG A 104 -0.04 -5.65 32.50
CA ARG A 104 -0.75 -5.14 33.66
C ARG A 104 -1.83 -4.16 33.26
N LEU A 105 -3.08 -4.58 33.37
CA LEU A 105 -4.23 -3.70 33.25
C LEU A 105 -4.70 -3.22 34.62
N SER A 106 -4.82 -1.91 34.80
CA SER A 106 -5.49 -1.35 35.97
C SER A 106 -7.01 -1.53 35.87
N ALA A 107 -7.73 -1.39 36.99
CA ALA A 107 -9.19 -1.42 36.98
C ALA A 107 -9.79 -0.35 36.03
N ALA A 108 -9.17 0.84 35.97
CA ALA A 108 -9.59 1.91 35.09
C ALA A 108 -9.40 1.55 33.59
N ASP A 109 -8.34 0.82 33.26
CA ASP A 109 -8.11 0.35 31.88
C ASP A 109 -9.18 -0.67 31.49
N VAL A 110 -9.52 -1.60 32.38
CA VAL A 110 -10.57 -2.60 32.17
C VAL A 110 -11.93 -1.94 31.97
N ASP A 111 -12.27 -0.94 32.79
CA ASP A 111 -13.52 -0.18 32.65
C ASP A 111 -13.58 0.56 31.32
N ALA A 112 -12.48 1.20 30.91
CA ALA A 112 -12.39 1.92 29.64
C ALA A 112 -12.52 1.00 28.43
N ILE A 113 -11.89 -0.18 28.47
CA ILE A 113 -12.03 -1.22 27.43
C ILE A 113 -13.48 -1.71 27.39
N THR A 114 -14.06 -2.04 28.54
CA THR A 114 -15.45 -2.52 28.65
C THR A 114 -16.44 -1.52 28.04
N ALA A 115 -16.36 -0.24 28.43
CA ALA A 115 -17.22 0.80 27.88
C ALA A 115 -17.03 1.02 26.38
N ARG A 116 -15.86 0.69 25.82
CA ARG A 116 -15.62 0.75 24.38
C ARG A 116 -16.24 -0.43 23.64
N LEU A 117 -16.14 -1.63 24.20
CA LEU A 117 -16.78 -2.83 23.67
C LEU A 117 -18.31 -2.69 23.68
N ASP A 118 -18.88 -2.22 24.79
CA ASP A 118 -20.33 -2.01 24.92
C ASP A 118 -20.84 -0.98 23.89
N ARG A 119 -20.05 0.06 23.58
CA ARG A 119 -20.38 1.02 22.51
C ARG A 119 -20.37 0.40 21.11
N TRP A 120 -19.51 -0.57 20.85
CA TRP A 120 -19.50 -1.28 19.56
C TRP A 120 -20.67 -2.23 19.44
N ASP A 121 -20.99 -2.96 20.50
CA ASP A 121 -22.17 -3.82 20.52
C ASP A 121 -23.46 -3.03 20.36
N ALA A 122 -23.58 -1.87 21.01
CA ALA A 122 -24.74 -0.98 20.86
C ALA A 122 -24.91 -0.39 19.45
N ALA A 123 -23.82 -0.29 18.67
CA ALA A 123 -23.84 0.21 17.29
C ALA A 123 -24.03 -0.90 16.25
N ALA A 124 -23.96 -2.17 16.66
CA ALA A 124 -24.09 -3.34 15.79
C ALA A 124 -25.55 -3.85 15.76
N GLU A 125 -25.89 -4.62 14.73
CA GLU A 125 -27.20 -5.28 14.63
C GLU A 125 -27.38 -6.37 15.70
N THR A 126 -26.29 -7.01 16.08
CA THR A 126 -26.21 -8.01 17.16
C THR A 126 -24.97 -7.76 18.01
N HIS A 127 -25.08 -7.98 19.33
CA HIS A 127 -23.93 -7.94 20.22
C HIS A 127 -23.01 -9.12 19.89
N TRP A 128 -21.75 -8.83 19.59
CA TRP A 128 -20.79 -9.82 19.11
C TRP A 128 -19.46 -9.77 19.86
N THR A 129 -19.13 -8.64 20.51
CA THR A 129 -17.75 -8.44 20.99
C THR A 129 -17.37 -9.44 22.07
N ARG A 130 -18.23 -9.69 23.07
CA ARG A 130 -17.94 -10.61 24.17
C ARG A 130 -17.88 -12.06 23.71
N GLU A 131 -18.82 -12.50 22.88
CA GLU A 131 -18.85 -13.85 22.32
C GLU A 131 -17.55 -14.15 21.55
N TYR A 132 -17.10 -13.22 20.71
CA TYR A 132 -15.86 -13.39 19.97
C TYR A 132 -14.62 -13.38 20.87
N LEU A 133 -14.58 -12.53 21.90
CA LEU A 133 -13.48 -12.51 22.85
C LEU A 133 -13.40 -13.80 23.68
N GLU A 134 -14.54 -14.34 24.11
CA GLU A 134 -14.61 -15.65 24.77
C GLU A 134 -14.13 -16.77 23.83
N MET A 135 -14.53 -16.73 22.56
CA MET A 135 -14.05 -17.67 21.55
C MET A 135 -12.53 -17.56 21.35
N ILE A 136 -11.97 -16.36 21.29
CA ILE A 136 -10.51 -16.15 21.19
C ILE A 136 -9.82 -16.71 22.44
N GLY A 137 -10.32 -16.37 23.64
CA GLY A 137 -9.80 -16.86 24.92
C GLY A 137 -9.77 -18.39 25.00
N ALA A 138 -10.84 -19.05 24.54
CA ALA A 138 -10.93 -20.50 24.48
C ALA A 138 -9.95 -21.16 23.47
N ASN A 139 -9.35 -20.38 22.56
CA ASN A 139 -8.47 -20.86 21.51
C ASN A 139 -7.09 -20.16 21.51
N GLU A 140 -6.67 -19.58 22.63
CA GLU A 140 -5.37 -18.91 22.73
C GLU A 140 -4.20 -19.86 22.44
N ALA A 141 -3.16 -19.31 21.81
CA ALA A 141 -1.98 -20.06 21.35
C ALA A 141 -2.26 -21.24 20.39
N VAL A 142 -3.51 -21.46 19.98
CA VAL A 142 -3.87 -22.47 18.98
C VAL A 142 -3.61 -21.88 17.59
N ARG A 143 -2.55 -22.36 16.94
CA ARG A 143 -2.33 -22.06 15.53
C ARG A 143 -3.39 -22.81 14.72
N HIS A 144 -4.34 -22.08 14.15
CA HIS A 144 -5.23 -22.65 13.14
C HIS A 144 -4.39 -23.15 11.96
N ILE A 145 -4.26 -24.47 11.82
CA ILE A 145 -3.78 -25.08 10.59
C ILE A 145 -4.87 -24.84 9.56
N TRP A 146 -4.59 -23.98 8.58
CA TRP A 146 -5.41 -23.95 7.38
C TRP A 146 -5.31 -25.35 6.75
N PRO A 147 -6.39 -26.15 6.69
CA PRO A 147 -6.34 -27.39 5.95
C PRO A 147 -6.04 -27.01 4.50
N THR A 148 -4.92 -27.50 3.95
CA THR A 148 -4.65 -27.42 2.51
C THR A 148 -5.91 -27.86 1.78
N PRO A 149 -6.53 -27.01 0.95
CA PRO A 149 -7.69 -27.44 0.19
C PRO A 149 -7.27 -28.66 -0.65
N ARG A 150 -8.01 -29.77 -0.53
CA ARG A 150 -7.88 -30.93 -1.45
C ARG A 150 -8.34 -30.60 -2.87
N HIS A 151 -8.68 -29.36 -3.15
CA HIS A 151 -8.94 -28.86 -4.50
C HIS A 151 -7.63 -28.28 -5.05
N GLY A 152 -7.21 -28.85 -6.19
CA GLY A 152 -5.97 -28.51 -6.89
C GLY A 152 -5.78 -27.01 -7.14
N PRO A 153 -4.58 -26.59 -7.56
CA PRO A 153 -4.11 -25.22 -7.47
C PRO A 153 -5.14 -24.24 -8.04
N PHE A 154 -5.60 -23.33 -7.18
CA PHE A 154 -6.40 -22.18 -7.56
C PHE A 154 -5.56 -21.35 -8.54
N ARG A 155 -5.70 -21.65 -9.84
CA ARG A 155 -5.08 -20.88 -10.91
C ARG A 155 -5.74 -19.51 -10.88
N TYR A 156 -5.01 -18.51 -10.41
CA TYR A 156 -5.30 -17.12 -10.73
C TYR A 156 -5.23 -17.00 -12.25
N SER A 157 -6.39 -17.04 -12.92
CA SER A 157 -6.49 -16.80 -14.35
C SER A 157 -6.23 -15.31 -14.59
N SER A 158 -4.97 -14.92 -14.65
CA SER A 158 -4.60 -13.70 -15.33
C SER A 158 -5.04 -13.89 -16.78
N SER A 159 -6.17 -13.31 -17.16
CA SER A 159 -6.67 -13.24 -18.54
C SER A 159 -5.75 -12.34 -19.35
N ARG A 160 -4.54 -12.81 -19.62
CA ARG A 160 -3.71 -12.33 -20.73
C ARG A 160 -4.25 -13.00 -21.98
N ALA A 161 -5.24 -12.36 -22.60
CA ALA A 161 -5.61 -12.72 -23.96
C ALA A 161 -4.38 -12.46 -24.88
N PRO A 162 -3.86 -13.46 -25.62
CA PRO A 162 -2.90 -13.18 -26.65
C PRO A 162 -3.61 -12.43 -27.78
N ARG A 163 -3.15 -11.21 -28.08
CA ARG A 163 -3.52 -10.48 -29.30
C ARG A 163 -3.18 -11.37 -30.48
N ARG A 164 -4.18 -11.91 -31.18
CA ARG A 164 -3.99 -12.49 -32.51
C ARG A 164 -3.48 -11.37 -33.42
N ALA A 165 -2.26 -11.53 -33.90
CA ALA A 165 -1.74 -10.74 -35.01
C ALA A 165 -2.56 -11.12 -36.27
N SER A 166 -3.48 -10.26 -36.66
CA SER A 166 -4.09 -10.32 -37.99
C SER A 166 -3.07 -9.81 -39.00
N THR A 167 -2.17 -10.69 -39.42
CA THR A 167 -1.36 -10.50 -40.62
C THR A 167 -2.24 -10.80 -41.82
N THR A 168 -2.96 -9.80 -42.34
CA THR A 168 -3.53 -9.89 -43.69
C THR A 168 -2.39 -9.76 -44.69
N LEU A 169 -1.92 -10.92 -45.18
CA LEU A 169 -1.10 -11.01 -46.38
C LEU A 169 -1.86 -10.38 -47.56
N ARG A 170 -1.31 -9.29 -48.10
CA ARG A 170 -1.57 -8.87 -49.48
C ARG A 170 -0.91 -9.86 -50.42
N PRO A 171 -1.61 -10.47 -51.39
CA PRO A 171 -0.95 -11.20 -52.45
C PRO A 171 -0.29 -10.21 -53.43
N ARG A 172 1.04 -10.26 -53.51
CA ARG A 172 1.81 -9.74 -54.65
C ARG A 172 1.60 -10.70 -55.83
N SER A 173 0.74 -10.36 -56.77
CA SER A 173 0.73 -10.99 -58.09
C SER A 173 1.92 -10.45 -58.90
N GLY A 174 2.91 -11.30 -59.08
CA GLY A 174 4.07 -11.05 -59.93
C GLY A 174 4.01 -11.87 -61.20
N ARG A 175 4.08 -11.14 -62.33
CA ARG A 175 4.70 -11.49 -63.62
C ARG A 175 3.93 -12.42 -64.56
N ARG A 176 3.77 -11.95 -65.81
CA ARG A 176 4.41 -12.56 -66.99
C ARG A 176 4.61 -11.52 -68.10
N CYS A 177 5.85 -11.43 -68.57
CA CYS A 177 6.22 -10.84 -69.85
C CYS A 177 5.62 -11.65 -71.02
N ALA A 178 5.24 -10.98 -72.10
CA ALA A 178 5.40 -11.49 -73.46
C ALA A 178 5.48 -10.32 -74.45
N ARG A 179 6.58 -10.30 -75.21
CA ARG A 179 6.81 -9.47 -76.40
C ARG A 179 6.08 -10.09 -77.61
N ARG A 180 5.48 -9.25 -78.46
CA ARG A 180 5.16 -9.38 -79.92
C ARG A 180 4.11 -8.28 -80.18
N CYS A 181 4.16 -7.42 -81.19
CA CYS A 181 4.91 -7.34 -82.45
C CYS A 181 5.46 -5.93 -82.63
#